data_AF-A0A7C6Y3A9-F1
#
_entry.id   AF-A0A7C6Y3A9-F1
#
_cell.length_a   1.000
_cell.length_b   1.000
_cell.length_c   1.000
_cell.angle_alpha   90.00
_cell.angle_beta   90.00
_cell.angle_gamma   90.00
#
_symmetry.space_group_name_H-M   'P 1'
#
loop_
_entity.id
_entity.type
_entity.pdbx_description
1 polymer ?
#
loop_
_entity_poly.entity_id
_entity_poly.type
_entity_poly.pdbx_seq_one_letter_code
_entity_poly.pdbx_strand_id
1 'polypeptide(L)'
;MRILSKFGGSSLASAKQFLQVKKIISSNKNRQIIVVSAPGKDEINKTRITDLLLLLTAHIEYDINYDYLLSNIYERYHSIINNLQIESKFYEKFEIFKKSLSKTLSKDYIASRGEYFNAIIVSEYLGFEFIDAMDIIRLNLMGQLIMIKQKN
;
A
#
# COMPACT_ATOMS: atom_id res chain seq x y z
N MET A 1 19.01 18.40 7.88
CA MET A 1 19.11 16.92 7.83
C MET A 1 17.75 16.36 7.47
N ARG A 2 17.65 15.47 6.47
CA ARG A 2 16.36 14.83 6.12
C ARG A 2 16.00 13.78 7.18
N ILE A 3 14.74 13.71 7.56
CA ILE A 3 14.19 12.75 8.53
C ILE A 3 13.31 11.76 7.77
N LEU A 4 13.55 10.48 8.02
CA LEU A 4 12.68 9.39 7.59
C LEU A 4 11.61 9.13 8.65
N SER A 5 10.35 9.01 8.22
CA SER A 5 9.22 8.65 9.07
C SER A 5 8.57 7.37 8.53
N LYS A 6 8.49 6.33 9.36
CA LYS A 6 7.82 5.08 9.02
C LYS A 6 6.49 4.96 9.75
N PHE A 7 5.41 4.69 9.02
CA PHE A 7 4.08 4.46 9.60
C PHE A 7 3.67 3.00 9.40
N GLY A 8 3.28 2.34 10.51
CA GLY A 8 2.75 0.98 10.48
C GLY A 8 1.30 0.94 10.04
N GLY A 9 0.77 -0.27 9.82
CA GLY A 9 -0.58 -0.43 9.29
C GLY A 9 -1.69 0.14 10.19
N SER A 10 -1.55 0.07 11.52
CA SER A 10 -2.53 0.68 12.44
C SER A 10 -2.60 2.21 12.30
N SER A 11 -1.47 2.86 12.03
CA SER A 11 -1.39 4.31 11.76
C SER A 11 -1.97 4.71 10.42
N LEU A 12 -2.37 3.74 9.58
CA LEU A 12 -2.88 3.94 8.23
C LEU A 12 -4.14 3.10 8.00
N ALA A 13 -4.86 2.75 9.08
CA ALA A 13 -6.01 1.86 8.99
C ALA A 13 -7.28 2.57 8.52
N SER A 14 -7.38 3.89 8.70
CA SER A 14 -8.55 4.69 8.35
C SER A 14 -8.21 6.15 8.05
N ALA A 15 -9.12 6.88 7.41
CA ALA A 15 -8.96 8.31 7.14
C ALA A 15 -8.63 9.14 8.40
N LYS A 16 -9.24 8.80 9.55
CA LYS A 16 -8.93 9.43 10.85
C LYS A 16 -7.45 9.30 11.20
N GLN A 17 -6.84 8.15 10.95
CA GLN A 17 -5.42 7.92 11.21
C GLN A 17 -4.53 8.67 10.21
N PHE A 18 -4.93 8.74 8.94
CA PHE A 18 -4.26 9.56 7.93
C PHE A 18 -4.19 11.05 8.32
N LEU A 19 -5.26 11.61 8.91
CA LEU A 19 -5.23 12.97 9.46
C LEU A 19 -4.13 13.14 10.53
N GLN A 20 -3.95 12.15 11.40
CA GLN A 20 -2.89 12.18 12.42
C GLN A 20 -1.50 12.07 11.79
N VAL A 21 -1.33 11.20 10.80
CA VAL A 21 -0.08 11.09 10.02
C VAL A 21 0.28 12.42 9.38
N LYS A 22 -0.68 13.12 8.75
CA LYS A 22 -0.45 14.44 8.17
C LYS A 22 0.00 15.46 9.21
N LYS A 23 -0.62 15.48 10.39
CA LYS A 23 -0.19 16.34 11.51
C LYS A 23 1.26 16.05 11.93
N ILE A 24 1.62 14.78 12.09
CA ILE A 24 2.98 14.35 12.46
C ILE A 24 3.99 14.79 11.41
N ILE A 25 3.71 14.56 10.12
CA ILE A 25 4.59 14.98 9.02
C ILE A 25 4.73 16.50 8.99
N SER A 26 3.62 17.25 9.00
CA SER A 26 3.62 18.71 8.91
C SER A 26 4.24 19.41 10.13
N SER A 27 4.31 18.75 11.29
CA SER A 27 4.93 19.30 12.50
C SER A 27 6.45 19.53 12.38
N ASN A 28 7.12 18.88 11.42
CA ASN A 28 8.55 19.05 11.22
C ASN A 28 8.89 18.96 9.72
N LYS A 29 9.23 20.11 9.13
CA LYS A 29 9.59 20.24 7.70
C LYS A 29 10.76 19.35 7.25
N ASN A 30 11.57 18.85 8.18
CA ASN A 30 12.64 17.91 7.86
C ASN A 30 12.14 16.48 7.57
N ARG A 31 10.88 16.14 7.89
CA ARG A 31 10.25 14.83 7.57
C ARG A 31 9.95 14.76 6.08
N GLN A 32 10.98 14.44 5.30
CA GLN A 32 10.95 14.47 3.84
C GLN A 32 10.90 13.07 3.21
N ILE A 33 11.10 12.01 3.99
CA ILE A 33 11.05 10.63 3.51
C ILE A 33 9.99 9.88 4.32
N ILE A 34 9.02 9.27 3.63
CA ILE A 34 7.88 8.60 4.25
C ILE A 34 7.83 7.17 3.76
N VAL A 35 7.84 6.22 4.68
CA VAL A 35 7.70 4.79 4.40
C VAL A 35 6.42 4.29 5.05
N VAL A 36 5.59 3.59 4.30
CA VAL A 36 4.26 3.18 4.75
C VAL A 36 4.06 1.67 4.61
N SER A 37 3.31 1.11 5.55
CA SER A 37 2.77 -0.26 5.45
C SER A 37 1.40 -0.25 4.78
N ALA A 38 0.86 -1.41 4.40
CA ALA A 38 -0.55 -1.55 4.01
C ALA A 38 -1.51 -1.14 5.16
N PRO A 39 -2.78 -0.78 4.86
CA PRO A 39 -3.78 -0.50 5.89
C PRO A 39 -3.96 -1.67 6.85
N GLY A 40 -3.76 -1.38 8.14
CA GLY A 40 -3.93 -2.33 9.23
C GLY A 40 -5.38 -2.43 9.69
N LYS A 41 -5.60 -3.24 10.74
CA LYS A 41 -6.93 -3.45 11.35
C LYS A 41 -7.49 -2.14 11.94
N ASP A 42 -8.80 -1.97 11.88
CA ASP A 42 -9.53 -0.89 12.57
C ASP A 42 -10.74 -1.44 13.37
N GLU A 43 -11.60 -0.54 13.84
CA GLU A 43 -12.79 -0.89 14.62
C GLU A 43 -13.79 -1.72 13.82
N ILE A 44 -13.90 -1.48 12.52
CA ILE A 44 -14.81 -2.13 11.55
C ILE A 44 -14.09 -3.31 10.86
N ASN A 45 -12.89 -3.07 10.34
CA ASN A 45 -12.10 -4.01 9.56
C ASN A 45 -11.13 -4.80 10.44
N LYS A 46 -11.52 -6.02 10.83
CA LYS A 46 -10.71 -6.88 11.74
C LYS A 46 -9.60 -7.69 11.07
N THR A 47 -9.50 -7.68 9.74
CA THR A 47 -8.48 -8.40 8.96
C THR A 47 -7.45 -7.42 8.41
N ARG A 48 -6.17 -7.79 8.23
CA ARG A 48 -5.19 -6.90 7.56
C ARG A 48 -5.34 -7.03 6.04
N ILE A 49 -5.03 -5.96 5.29
CA ILE A 49 -5.03 -6.04 3.82
C ILE A 49 -4.09 -7.13 3.32
N THR A 50 -2.89 -7.24 3.89
CA THR A 50 -1.91 -8.25 3.50
C THR A 50 -2.44 -9.67 3.70
N ASP A 51 -3.21 -9.93 4.77
CA ASP A 51 -3.83 -11.23 5.00
C ASP A 51 -4.87 -11.56 3.90
N LEU A 52 -5.67 -10.56 3.49
CA LEU A 52 -6.63 -10.71 2.38
C LEU A 52 -5.93 -10.95 1.04
N LEU A 53 -4.80 -10.28 0.79
CA LEU A 53 -4.01 -10.46 -0.43
C LEU A 53 -3.36 -11.85 -0.47
N LEU A 54 -2.84 -12.34 0.67
CA LEU A 54 -2.33 -13.69 0.77
C LEU A 54 -3.44 -14.73 0.55
N LEU A 55 -4.63 -14.51 1.10
CA LEU A 55 -5.79 -15.36 0.84
C LEU A 55 -6.22 -15.33 -0.63
N LEU A 56 -6.17 -14.16 -1.28
CA LEU A 56 -6.41 -14.03 -2.71
C LEU A 56 -5.42 -14.88 -3.52
N THR A 57 -4.14 -14.96 -3.12
CA THR A 57 -3.18 -15.85 -3.81
C THR A 57 -3.61 -17.32 -3.77
N ALA A 58 -4.14 -17.77 -2.62
CA ALA A 58 -4.62 -19.14 -2.47
C ALA A 58 -5.87 -19.37 -3.35
N HIS A 59 -6.80 -18.43 -3.40
CA HIS A 59 -7.98 -18.57 -4.26
C HIS A 59 -7.60 -18.67 -5.75
N ILE A 60 -6.63 -17.89 -6.21
CA ILE A 60 -6.12 -17.96 -7.59
C ILE A 60 -5.47 -19.32 -7.88
N GLU A 61 -4.67 -19.83 -6.94
CA GLU A 61 -3.96 -21.10 -7.09
C GLU A 61 -4.93 -22.29 -7.26
N TYR A 62 -6.02 -22.29 -6.49
CA TYR A 62 -7.01 -23.37 -6.44
C TYR A 62 -8.29 -23.12 -7.27
N ASP A 63 -8.29 -22.12 -8.17
CA ASP A 63 -9.44 -21.75 -9.01
C ASP A 63 -10.74 -21.48 -8.22
N ILE A 64 -10.61 -20.94 -7.01
CA ILE A 64 -11.74 -20.57 -6.16
C ILE A 64 -12.16 -19.14 -6.53
N ASN A 65 -13.48 -18.89 -6.66
CA ASN A 65 -13.98 -17.53 -6.87
C ASN A 65 -13.45 -16.57 -5.79
N TYR A 66 -12.95 -15.42 -6.22
CA TYR A 66 -12.32 -14.42 -5.34
C TYR A 66 -12.95 -13.03 -5.47
N ASP A 67 -14.12 -12.90 -6.09
CA ASP A 67 -14.77 -11.61 -6.33
C ASP A 67 -15.05 -10.88 -5.01
N TYR A 68 -15.51 -11.62 -3.99
CA TYR A 68 -15.73 -11.07 -2.66
C TYR A 68 -14.44 -10.57 -1.99
N LEU A 69 -13.32 -11.28 -2.16
CA LEU A 69 -12.03 -10.85 -1.63
C LEU A 69 -11.55 -9.56 -2.31
N LEU A 70 -11.66 -9.49 -3.64
CA LEU A 70 -11.31 -8.28 -4.37
C LEU A 70 -12.18 -7.10 -3.99
N SER A 71 -13.49 -7.31 -3.84
CA SER A 71 -14.41 -6.27 -3.38
C SER A 71 -14.02 -5.76 -1.99
N ASN A 72 -13.71 -6.64 -1.04
CA ASN A 72 -13.29 -6.24 0.30
C ASN A 72 -11.97 -5.45 0.32
N ILE A 73 -11.00 -5.86 -0.51
CA ILE A 73 -9.74 -5.13 -0.64
C ILE A 73 -10.00 -3.75 -1.24
N TYR A 74 -10.77 -3.68 -2.33
CA TYR A 74 -11.14 -2.44 -3.00
C TYR A 74 -11.84 -1.46 -2.05
N GLU A 75 -12.91 -1.91 -1.39
CA GLU A 75 -13.74 -1.08 -0.52
C GLU A 75 -12.95 -0.44 0.62
N ARG A 76 -11.90 -1.13 1.10
CA ARG A 76 -11.07 -0.60 2.18
C ARG A 76 -10.26 0.61 1.75
N TYR A 77 -9.68 0.58 0.54
CA TYR A 77 -8.99 1.73 -0.01
C TYR A 77 -9.97 2.81 -0.47
N HIS A 78 -11.06 2.41 -1.12
CA HIS A 78 -12.12 3.32 -1.56
C HIS A 78 -12.69 4.14 -0.40
N SER A 79 -13.00 3.50 0.73
CA SER A 79 -13.48 4.16 1.94
C SER A 79 -12.47 5.16 2.49
N ILE A 80 -11.17 4.83 2.49
CA ILE A 80 -10.12 5.77 2.90
C ILE A 80 -10.08 6.98 1.96
N ILE A 81 -10.03 6.75 0.65
CA ILE A 81 -9.95 7.80 -0.37
C ILE A 81 -11.16 8.74 -0.29
N ASN A 82 -12.37 8.19 -0.25
CA ASN A 82 -13.60 8.98 -0.15
C ASN A 82 -13.66 9.83 1.11
N ASN A 83 -13.29 9.25 2.26
CA ASN A 83 -13.31 9.97 3.54
C ASN A 83 -12.20 11.02 3.64
N LEU A 84 -11.11 10.86 2.88
CA LEU A 84 -10.07 11.89 2.72
C LEU A 84 -10.43 12.95 1.68
N GLN A 85 -11.47 12.71 0.87
CA GLN A 85 -11.94 13.60 -0.20
C GLN A 85 -10.84 13.97 -1.19
N ILE A 86 -10.08 12.96 -1.64
CA ILE A 86 -9.03 13.13 -2.64
C ILE A 86 -9.34 12.35 -3.92
N GLU A 87 -8.85 12.84 -5.04
CA GLU A 87 -8.69 12.02 -6.24
C GLU A 87 -7.49 11.10 -6.07
N SER A 88 -7.54 9.90 -6.63
CA SER A 88 -6.44 8.94 -6.48
C SER A 88 -6.25 8.06 -7.70
N LYS A 89 -4.99 7.86 -8.10
CA LYS A 89 -4.60 6.88 -9.11
C LYS A 89 -4.81 5.44 -8.67
N PHE A 90 -5.15 5.21 -7.39
CA PHE A 90 -5.52 3.89 -6.88
C PHE A 90 -6.51 3.18 -7.79
N TYR A 91 -7.58 3.84 -8.24
CA TYR A 91 -8.64 3.21 -9.02
C TYR A 91 -8.12 2.61 -10.33
N GLU A 92 -7.36 3.38 -11.10
CA GLU A 92 -6.72 2.91 -12.34
C GLU A 92 -5.75 1.76 -12.05
N LYS A 93 -4.89 1.91 -11.03
CA LYS A 93 -3.89 0.89 -10.68
C LYS A 93 -4.52 -0.39 -10.16
N PHE A 94 -5.64 -0.30 -9.46
CA PHE A 94 -6.37 -1.46 -8.95
C PHE A 94 -7.03 -2.24 -10.10
N GLU A 95 -7.60 -1.56 -11.09
CA GLU A 95 -8.14 -2.21 -12.29
C GLU A 95 -7.05 -2.92 -13.11
N ILE A 96 -5.87 -2.31 -13.27
CA ILE A 96 -4.72 -2.97 -13.89
C ILE A 96 -4.31 -4.21 -13.10
N PHE A 97 -4.22 -4.09 -11.77
CA PHE A 97 -3.90 -5.21 -10.90
C PHE A 97 -4.91 -6.35 -11.05
N LYS A 98 -6.22 -6.06 -11.01
CA LYS A 98 -7.29 -7.04 -11.18
C LYS A 98 -7.17 -7.79 -12.50
N LYS A 99 -6.88 -7.08 -13.61
CA LYS A 99 -6.67 -7.69 -14.94
C LYS A 99 -5.40 -8.53 -15.04
N SER A 100 -4.40 -8.26 -14.21
CA SER A 100 -3.13 -9.01 -14.19
C SER A 100 -3.19 -10.33 -13.40
N LEU A 101 -4.25 -10.53 -12.60
CA LEU A 101 -4.36 -11.70 -11.73
C LEU A 101 -4.40 -12.99 -12.55
N SER A 102 -3.45 -13.86 -12.24
CA SER A 102 -3.25 -15.13 -12.92
C SER A 102 -2.40 -16.05 -12.05
N LYS A 103 -2.44 -17.36 -12.31
CA LYS A 103 -1.61 -18.35 -11.60
C LYS A 103 -0.10 -18.14 -11.78
N THR A 104 0.31 -17.43 -12.83
CA THR A 104 1.71 -17.09 -13.10
C THR A 104 2.20 -15.87 -12.32
N LEU A 105 1.30 -15.10 -11.72
CA LEU A 105 1.66 -13.91 -10.96
C LEU A 105 2.25 -14.32 -9.60
N SER A 106 3.39 -13.73 -9.26
CA SER A 106 4.09 -14.02 -8.00
C SER A 106 3.22 -13.71 -6.77
N LYS A 107 3.25 -14.61 -5.77
CA LYS A 107 2.61 -14.39 -4.46
C LYS A 107 3.15 -13.14 -3.77
N ASP A 108 4.46 -12.88 -3.88
CA ASP A 108 5.11 -11.69 -3.31
C ASP A 108 4.64 -10.41 -4.01
N TYR A 109 4.45 -10.47 -5.33
CA TYR A 109 3.90 -9.34 -6.07
C TYR A 109 2.49 -9.00 -5.57
N ILE A 110 1.61 -10.01 -5.43
CA ILE A 110 0.24 -9.82 -4.94
C ILE A 110 0.26 -9.27 -3.51
N ALA A 111 1.04 -9.86 -2.61
CA ALA A 111 1.16 -9.41 -1.22
C ALA A 111 1.66 -7.95 -1.13
N SER A 112 2.64 -7.57 -1.95
CA SER A 112 3.21 -6.21 -1.98
C SER A 112 2.22 -5.13 -2.41
N ARG A 113 1.11 -5.50 -3.07
CA ARG A 113 0.11 -4.52 -3.53
C ARG A 113 -0.54 -3.76 -2.38
N GLY A 114 -0.56 -4.35 -1.18
CA GLY A 114 -1.06 -3.70 0.02
C GLY A 114 -0.33 -2.39 0.32
N GLU A 115 0.99 -2.47 0.42
CA GLU A 115 1.89 -1.34 0.61
C GLU A 115 1.88 -0.39 -0.59
N TYR A 116 1.97 -0.93 -1.80
CA TYR A 116 2.04 -0.15 -3.04
C TYR A 116 0.83 0.79 -3.20
N PHE A 117 -0.39 0.27 -3.08
CA PHE A 117 -1.60 1.08 -3.17
C PHE A 117 -1.67 2.14 -2.08
N ASN A 118 -1.27 1.78 -0.85
CA ASN A 118 -1.30 2.72 0.25
C ASN A 118 -0.28 3.85 0.07
N ALA A 119 0.90 3.54 -0.47
CA ALA A 119 1.92 4.52 -0.76
C ALA A 119 1.48 5.54 -1.82
N ILE A 120 0.73 5.10 -2.85
CA ILE A 120 0.09 6.01 -3.82
C ILE A 120 -0.85 6.98 -3.08
N ILE A 121 -1.81 6.44 -2.31
CA ILE A 121 -2.83 7.26 -1.63
C ILE A 121 -2.17 8.22 -0.63
N VAL A 122 -1.20 7.77 0.15
CA VAL A 122 -0.46 8.62 1.11
C VAL A 122 0.30 9.72 0.38
N SER A 123 0.95 9.40 -0.75
CA SER A 123 1.69 10.40 -1.53
C SER A 123 0.77 11.51 -2.04
N GLU A 124 -0.39 11.15 -2.59
CA GLU A 124 -1.39 12.08 -3.12
C GLU A 124 -2.00 12.92 -1.99
N TYR A 125 -2.33 12.30 -0.85
CA TYR A 125 -2.91 12.98 0.29
C TYR A 125 -1.97 13.98 0.98
N LEU A 126 -0.67 13.65 1.04
CA LEU A 126 0.35 14.49 1.68
C LEU A 126 1.02 15.47 0.70
N GLY A 127 0.82 15.30 -0.60
CA GLY A 127 1.48 16.11 -1.64
C GLY A 127 2.97 15.77 -1.82
N PHE A 128 3.34 14.50 -1.65
CA PHE A 128 4.69 13.99 -1.84
C PHE A 128 4.81 13.25 -3.18
N GLU A 129 6.02 13.18 -3.72
CA GLU A 129 6.30 12.32 -4.88
C GLU A 129 6.20 10.84 -4.47
N PHE A 130 5.44 10.06 -5.24
CA PHE A 130 5.44 8.61 -5.15
C PHE A 130 6.71 8.02 -5.78
N ILE A 131 7.41 7.17 -5.05
CA ILE A 131 8.55 6.39 -5.53
C ILE A 131 8.27 4.92 -5.24
N ASP A 132 8.20 4.09 -6.28
CA ASP A 132 8.00 2.65 -6.11
C ASP A 132 9.28 2.03 -5.50
N ALA A 133 9.10 1.20 -4.48
CA ALA A 133 10.19 0.41 -3.90
C ALA A 133 10.88 -0.46 -4.97
N MET A 134 10.15 -0.92 -5.98
CA MET A 134 10.68 -1.64 -7.13
C MET A 134 11.67 -0.82 -7.96
N ASP A 135 11.71 0.51 -7.87
CA ASP A 135 12.69 1.32 -8.61
C ASP A 135 13.98 1.54 -7.83
N ILE A 136 13.93 1.40 -6.51
CA ILE A 136 15.02 1.80 -5.61
C ILE A 136 15.64 0.63 -4.86
N ILE A 137 14.89 -0.41 -4.45
CA ILE A 137 15.39 -1.54 -3.66
C ILE A 137 15.72 -2.72 -4.59
N ARG A 138 16.93 -3.29 -4.47
CA ARG A 138 17.35 -4.49 -5.20
C ARG A 138 17.87 -5.56 -4.24
N LEU A 139 17.43 -6.80 -4.44
CA LEU A 139 17.91 -7.97 -3.73
C LEU A 139 18.73 -8.87 -4.66
N ASN A 140 19.74 -9.55 -4.13
CA ASN A 140 20.44 -10.62 -4.86
C ASN A 140 19.65 -11.93 -4.78
N LEU A 141 20.15 -12.96 -5.47
CA LEU A 141 19.54 -14.30 -5.49
C LEU A 141 19.50 -14.97 -4.11
N MET A 142 20.29 -14.48 -3.14
CA MET A 142 20.28 -14.93 -1.75
C MET A 142 19.37 -14.09 -0.85
N GLY A 143 18.58 -13.16 -1.42
CA GLY A 143 17.69 -12.27 -0.69
C GLY A 143 18.38 -11.12 0.05
N GLN A 144 19.67 -10.87 -0.20
CA GLN A 144 20.42 -9.79 0.46
C GLN A 144 20.28 -8.48 -0.32
N LEU A 145 20.20 -7.37 0.40
CA LEU A 145 20.12 -6.03 -0.19
C LEU A 145 21.42 -5.70 -0.94
N ILE A 146 21.31 -5.44 -2.24
CA ILE A 146 22.45 -5.04 -3.10
C ILE A 146 22.58 -3.53 -3.15
N MET A 147 21.47 -2.81 -3.35
CA MET A 147 21.52 -1.39 -3.66
C MET A 147 20.21 -0.69 -3.30
N ILE A 148 20.35 0.55 -2.84
CA ILE A 148 19.27 1.55 -2.83
C ILE A 148 19.64 2.61 -3.87
N LYS A 149 18.98 2.63 -5.03
CA LYS A 149 19.26 3.62 -6.06
C LYS A 149 18.81 5.00 -5.56
N GLN A 150 19.71 5.99 -5.59
CA GLN A 150 19.31 7.38 -5.38
C GLN A 150 18.60 7.87 -6.64
N LYS A 151 17.34 8.29 -6.50
CA LYS A 151 16.64 9.04 -7.55
C LYS A 151 17.16 10.47 -7.44
N ASN A 152 17.84 10.95 -8.49
CA ASN A 152 18.38 12.31 -8.59
C ASN A 152 17.26 13.34 -8.60
#